data_AF-W4VQS3-F1
#
_entry.id   AF-W4VQS3-F1
#
_cell.length_a   1.000
_cell.length_b   1.000
_cell.length_c   1.000
_cell.angle_alpha   90.00
_cell.angle_beta   90.00
_cell.angle_gamma   90.00
#
_symmetry.space_group_name_H-M   'P 1'
#
loop_
_entity.id
_entity.type
_entity.pdbx_description
1 polymer ?
#
loop_
_entity_poly.entity_id
_entity_poly.type
_entity_poly.pdbx_seq_one_letter_code
_entity_poly.pdbx_strand_id
1 'polypeptide(L)'
;MSIVGPRPQLVRDMVFMTKEQRKRHSVLPGLTGWAQVNGRNGVNWEEKLALDLEYISDIKFLLDIKIIIMTVGKVFKQDGISAEGMETAEDLGDYLLRKKKISKEEFYSAMEESNTLN
;
A
#
# COMPACT_ATOMS: atom_id res chain seq x y z
N MET A 1 -0.49 10.12 13.11
CA MET A 1 0.28 8.91 12.72
C MET A 1 0.10 7.86 13.81
N SER A 2 0.09 6.58 13.43
CA SER A 2 -0.06 5.41 14.31
C SER A 2 1.23 4.56 14.29
N ILE A 3 1.40 3.66 15.26
CA ILE A 3 2.46 2.64 15.23
C ILE A 3 2.14 1.60 14.16
N VAL A 4 0.88 1.14 14.15
CA VAL A 4 0.36 0.14 13.21
C VAL A 4 -0.71 0.78 12.32
N GLY A 5 -0.58 0.57 11.01
CA GLY A 5 -1.51 1.10 10.01
C GLY A 5 -0.97 0.99 8.59
N PRO A 6 -1.80 1.26 7.57
CA PRO A 6 -1.35 1.31 6.19
C PRO A 6 -0.23 2.34 6.02
N ARG A 7 0.71 2.07 5.11
CA ARG A 7 1.75 3.06 4.79
C ARG A 7 1.12 4.31 4.17
N PRO A 8 1.70 5.51 4.44
CA PRO A 8 1.32 6.72 3.73
C PRO A 8 1.64 6.53 2.24
N GLN A 9 0.71 6.98 1.40
CA GLN A 9 0.83 6.93 -0.06
C GLN A 9 0.74 8.34 -0.62
N LEU A 10 1.26 8.53 -1.83
CA LEU A 10 1.25 9.82 -2.47
C LEU A 10 -0.18 10.18 -2.92
N VAL A 11 -0.51 11.48 -2.86
CA VAL A 11 -1.82 11.99 -3.29
C VAL A 11 -2.11 11.62 -4.74
N ARG A 12 -1.07 11.63 -5.58
CA ARG A 12 -1.13 11.22 -6.99
C ARG A 12 -1.53 9.76 -7.21
N ASP A 13 -1.38 8.88 -6.23
CA ASP A 13 -1.83 7.51 -6.36
C ASP A 13 -3.33 7.38 -6.06
N MET A 14 -3.92 8.33 -5.32
CA MET A 14 -5.33 8.26 -4.92
C MET A 14 -6.31 8.36 -6.09
N VAL A 15 -5.95 9.08 -7.15
CA VAL A 15 -6.77 9.21 -8.37
C VAL A 15 -6.93 7.85 -9.07
N PHE A 16 -5.92 6.98 -8.96
CA PHE A 16 -5.91 5.63 -9.54
C PHE A 16 -6.57 4.57 -8.64
N MET A 17 -6.92 4.92 -7.40
CA MET A 17 -7.54 3.99 -6.45
C MET A 17 -9.06 3.91 -6.62
N THR A 18 -9.60 2.70 -6.45
CA THR A 18 -11.05 2.49 -6.36
C THR A 18 -11.63 3.07 -5.06
N LYS A 19 -12.95 3.27 -5.02
CA LYS A 19 -13.65 3.74 -3.80
C LYS A 19 -13.37 2.85 -2.57
N GLU A 20 -13.29 1.53 -2.78
CA GLU A 20 -12.94 0.58 -1.73
C GLU A 20 -11.49 0.77 -1.27
N GLN A 21 -10.54 0.86 -2.19
CA GLN A 21 -9.12 1.07 -1.86
C GLN A 21 -8.90 2.40 -1.11
N ARG A 22 -9.67 3.44 -1.42
CA ARG A 22 -9.62 4.74 -0.71
C ARG A 22 -10.02 4.63 0.76
N LYS A 23 -10.72 3.58 1.20
CA LYS A 23 -10.99 3.34 2.63
C LYS A 23 -9.69 3.23 3.45
N ARG A 24 -8.55 2.95 2.81
CA ARG A 24 -7.22 3.02 3.44
C ARG A 24 -6.91 4.34 4.14
N HIS A 25 -7.48 5.44 3.66
CA HIS A 25 -7.27 6.77 4.20
C HIS A 25 -8.21 7.09 5.38
N SER A 26 -9.10 6.18 5.76
CA SER A 26 -9.97 6.34 6.93
C SER A 26 -9.24 6.16 8.26
N VAL A 27 -8.05 5.56 8.23
CA VAL A 27 -7.21 5.29 9.41
C VAL A 27 -5.90 6.05 9.34
N LEU A 28 -5.29 6.30 10.51
CA LEU A 28 -4.00 6.95 10.58
C LEU A 28 -2.91 6.08 9.95
N PRO A 29 -2.00 6.67 9.16
CA PRO A 29 -0.88 5.92 8.58
C PRO A 29 0.05 5.40 9.67
N GLY A 30 0.56 4.18 9.46
CA GLY A 30 1.40 3.42 10.40
C GLY A 30 2.89 3.46 10.07
N LEU A 31 3.74 3.26 11.08
CA LEU A 31 5.17 2.96 10.88
C LEU A 31 5.36 1.53 10.33
N THR A 32 4.58 0.59 10.89
CA THR A 32 4.42 -0.77 10.38
C THR A 32 2.95 -1.07 10.05
N GLY A 33 2.69 -2.16 9.35
CA GLY A 33 1.35 -2.50 8.90
C GLY A 33 1.26 -3.94 8.39
N TRP A 34 0.03 -4.42 8.21
CA TRP A 34 -0.26 -5.79 7.78
C TRP A 34 0.41 -6.13 6.43
N ALA A 35 0.36 -5.21 5.47
CA ALA A 35 1.04 -5.37 4.18
C ALA A 35 2.58 -5.46 4.32
N GLN A 36 3.18 -4.75 5.29
CA GLN A 36 4.63 -4.78 5.52
C GLN A 36 5.10 -6.12 6.10
N VAL A 37 4.30 -6.72 7.00
CA VAL A 37 4.65 -7.98 7.63
C VAL A 37 4.28 -9.21 6.80
N ASN A 38 3.30 -9.13 5.90
CA ASN A 38 2.93 -10.27 5.05
C ASN A 38 3.57 -10.22 3.65
N GLY A 39 3.71 -9.04 3.05
CA GLY A 39 4.22 -8.92 1.68
C GLY A 39 5.62 -8.35 1.52
N ARG A 40 5.96 -7.30 2.30
CA ARG A 40 7.22 -6.55 2.16
C ARG A 40 7.53 -6.22 0.69
N ASN A 41 8.59 -6.78 0.10
CA ASN A 41 8.98 -6.55 -1.30
C ASN A 41 8.37 -7.57 -2.26
N GLY A 42 7.68 -8.60 -1.81
CA GLY A 42 7.23 -9.70 -2.67
C GLY A 42 5.79 -9.58 -3.19
N VAL A 43 5.07 -8.52 -2.82
CA VAL A 43 3.65 -8.34 -3.20
C VAL A 43 3.46 -7.26 -4.25
N ASN A 44 2.51 -7.49 -5.13
CA ASN A 44 2.08 -6.50 -6.11
C ASN A 44 1.17 -5.44 -5.47
N TRP A 45 0.83 -4.40 -6.23
CA TRP A 45 -0.02 -3.30 -5.75
C TRP A 45 -1.41 -3.76 -5.29
N GLU A 46 -2.02 -4.73 -5.96
CA GLU A 46 -3.35 -5.22 -5.63
C GLU A 46 -3.36 -6.00 -4.32
N GLU A 47 -2.37 -6.88 -4.13
CA GLU A 47 -2.15 -7.61 -2.89
C GLU A 47 -1.84 -6.66 -1.72
N LYS A 48 -0.98 -5.66 -1.95
CA LYS A 48 -0.69 -4.62 -0.96
C LYS A 48 -1.96 -3.89 -0.52
N LEU A 49 -2.79 -3.48 -1.47
CA LEU A 49 -4.05 -2.79 -1.20
C LEU A 49 -5.07 -3.72 -0.52
N ALA A 50 -5.15 -4.98 -0.92
CA ALA A 50 -6.01 -5.97 -0.28
C ALA A 50 -5.61 -6.20 1.19
N LEU A 51 -4.32 -6.33 1.49
CA LEU A 51 -3.80 -6.46 2.85
C LEU A 51 -4.06 -5.20 3.69
N ASP A 52 -3.95 -4.01 3.10
CA ASP A 52 -4.29 -2.75 3.77
C ASP A 52 -5.79 -2.72 4.14
N LEU A 53 -6.67 -3.18 3.25
CA LEU A 53 -8.12 -3.25 3.50
C LEU A 53 -8.50 -4.34 4.50
N GLU A 54 -7.83 -5.50 4.45
CA GLU A 54 -8.01 -6.59 5.42
C GLU A 54 -7.69 -6.09 6.84
N TYR A 55 -6.57 -5.38 7.01
CA TYR A 55 -6.22 -4.75 8.27
C TYR A 55 -7.31 -3.81 8.77
N ILE A 56 -7.85 -2.96 7.89
CA ILE A 56 -8.89 -1.98 8.26
C ILE A 56 -10.20 -2.66 8.63
N SER A 57 -10.51 -3.78 7.99
CA SER A 57 -11.70 -4.56 8.30
C SER A 57 -11.63 -5.27 9.66
N ASP A 58 -10.43 -5.59 10.14
CA ASP A 58 -10.21 -6.36 11.37
C ASP A 58 -9.26 -5.68 12.37
N ILE A 59 -9.38 -4.36 12.54
CA ILE A 59 -8.55 -3.61 13.50
C ILE A 59 -8.84 -4.09 14.93
N LYS A 60 -7.87 -4.78 15.52
CA LYS A 60 -7.91 -5.31 16.88
C LYS A 60 -6.57 -5.11 17.55
N PHE A 61 -6.59 -4.84 18.85
CA PHE A 61 -5.38 -4.69 19.66
C PHE A 61 -4.43 -5.91 19.57
N LEU A 62 -4.99 -7.13 19.54
CA LEU A 62 -4.21 -8.36 19.36
C LEU A 62 -3.54 -8.44 17.99
N LEU A 63 -4.21 -7.94 16.94
CA LEU A 63 -3.64 -7.89 15.59
C LEU A 63 -2.47 -6.90 15.55
N ASP A 64 -2.61 -5.74 16.18
CA ASP A 64 -1.54 -4.74 16.26
C ASP A 64 -0.30 -5.30 16.98
N ILE A 65 -0.47 -5.99 18.12
CA ILE A 65 0.63 -6.65 18.82
C ILE A 65 1.29 -7.69 17.92
N LYS A 66 0.50 -8.52 17.24
CA LYS A 66 1.01 -9.53 16.30
C LYS A 66 1.86 -8.88 15.20
N ILE A 67 1.39 -7.77 14.62
CA ILE A 67 2.12 -7.02 13.59
C ILE A 67 3.44 -6.49 14.13
N ILE A 68 3.45 -5.94 15.35
CA ILE A 68 4.68 -5.43 15.98
C ILE A 68 5.69 -6.56 16.17
N ILE A 69 5.27 -7.71 16.72
CA ILE A 69 6.16 -8.87 16.93
C ILE A 69 6.72 -9.40 15.61
N MET A 70 5.85 -9.53 14.59
CA MET A 70 6.29 -9.95 13.25
C MET A 70 7.28 -8.95 12.63
N THR A 71 7.06 -7.65 12.85
CA THR A 71 7.96 -6.59 12.38
C THR A 71 9.34 -6.75 13.01
N VAL A 72 9.41 -6.92 14.33
CA VAL A 72 10.66 -7.14 15.05
C VAL A 72 11.37 -8.40 14.53
N GLY A 73 10.65 -9.51 14.38
CA GLY A 73 11.20 -10.74 13.81
C GLY A 73 11.79 -10.56 12.41
N LYS A 74 11.11 -9.82 11.52
CA LYS A 74 11.61 -9.53 10.17
C LYS A 74 12.84 -8.61 10.15
N VAL A 75 12.96 -7.68 11.10
CA VAL A 75 14.14 -6.82 11.23
C VAL A 75 15.35 -7.66 11.63
N PHE A 76 15.21 -8.56 12.61
CA PHE A 76 16.31 -9.43 13.05
C PHE A 76 16.74 -10.46 12.00
N LYS A 77 15.79 -11.02 11.25
CA LYS A 77 16.09 -12.02 10.20
C LYS A 77 16.63 -11.42 8.90
N GLN A 78 16.67 -10.09 8.76
CA GLN A 78 16.95 -9.42 7.47
C GLN A 78 16.08 -9.93 6.31
N ASP A 79 14.90 -10.47 6.64
CA ASP A 79 14.09 -11.26 5.72
C ASP A 79 13.27 -10.35 4.79
N GLY A 80 13.49 -10.46 3.47
CA GLY A 80 12.91 -9.59 2.46
C GLY A 80 13.64 -8.25 2.25
N ILE A 81 14.96 -8.21 2.43
CA ILE A 81 15.83 -7.12 1.94
C ILE A 81 16.27 -7.37 0.48
N SER A 82 16.05 -8.58 -0.05
CA SER A 82 16.30 -8.91 -1.46
C SER A 82 15.47 -8.00 -2.38
N ALA A 83 16.10 -7.54 -3.46
CA ALA A 83 15.53 -6.66 -4.48
C ALA A 83 14.53 -7.36 -5.43
N GLU A 84 14.24 -8.63 -5.19
CA GLU A 84 13.23 -9.38 -5.94
C GLU A 84 11.82 -8.88 -5.55
N GLY A 85 11.03 -8.47 -6.55
CA GLY A 85 9.61 -8.15 -6.38
C GLY A 85 9.24 -6.67 -6.24
N MET A 86 10.11 -5.72 -6.62
CA MET A 86 9.86 -4.26 -6.59
C MET A 86 8.69 -3.73 -7.46
N GLU A 87 7.64 -4.54 -7.72
CA GLU A 87 6.41 -4.09 -8.39
C GLU A 87 5.67 -2.98 -7.62
N THR A 88 5.94 -2.79 -6.33
CA THR A 88 5.39 -1.67 -5.54
C THR A 88 6.36 -0.51 -5.33
N ALA A 89 7.51 -0.53 -6.02
CA ALA A 89 8.44 0.60 -6.07
C ALA A 89 8.08 1.62 -7.17
N GLU A 90 7.38 1.18 -8.22
CA GLU A 90 6.72 2.06 -9.18
C GLU A 90 5.42 2.65 -8.59
N ASP A 91 5.03 3.83 -9.06
CA ASP A 91 3.76 4.47 -8.68
C ASP A 91 2.56 3.61 -9.12
N LEU A 92 1.41 3.74 -8.44
CA LEU A 92 0.24 2.90 -8.72
C LEU A 92 -0.26 3.13 -10.16
N GLY A 93 -0.22 4.37 -10.64
CA GLY A 93 -0.62 4.71 -12.00
C GLY A 93 0.24 3.99 -13.05
N ASP A 94 1.57 4.01 -12.87
CA ASP A 94 2.51 3.35 -13.78
C ASP A 94 2.32 1.83 -13.79
N TYR A 95 2.09 1.23 -12.61
CA TYR A 95 1.75 -0.18 -12.49
C TYR A 95 0.49 -0.55 -13.28
N LEU A 96 -0.59 0.24 -13.14
CA LEU A 96 -1.84 -0.02 -13.82
C LEU A 96 -1.70 0.12 -15.34
N LEU A 97 -0.93 1.11 -15.80
CA LEU A 97 -0.64 1.31 -17.22
C LEU A 97 0.18 0.14 -17.78
N ARG A 98 1.24 -0.29 -17.06
CA ARG A 98 2.09 -1.42 -17.43
C ARG A 98 1.31 -2.74 -17.52
N LYS A 99 0.39 -2.98 -16.59
CA LYS A 99 -0.50 -4.16 -16.58
C LYS A 99 -1.67 -4.04 -17.56
N LYS A 100 -1.75 -2.93 -18.33
CA LYS A 100 -2.85 -2.62 -19.27
C LYS A 100 -4.24 -2.64 -18.60
N LYS A 101 -4.31 -2.25 -17.32
CA LYS A 101 -5.55 -2.12 -16.57
C LYS A 101 -6.25 -0.78 -16.80
N ILE A 102 -5.49 0.22 -17.25
CA ILE A 102 -5.98 1.54 -17.66
C ILE A 102 -5.40 1.89 -19.03
N SER A 103 -6.09 2.73 -19.79
CA SER A 103 -5.59 3.28 -21.05
C SER A 103 -4.60 4.43 -20.81
N LYS A 104 -3.86 4.83 -21.85
CA LYS A 104 -2.98 6.01 -21.76
C LYS A 104 -3.80 7.28 -21.54
N GLU A 105 -4.96 7.36 -22.18
CA GLU A 105 -5.88 8.50 -22.06
C GLU A 105 -6.40 8.62 -20.62
N GLU A 106 -6.81 7.50 -20.00
CA GLU A 106 -7.22 7.45 -18.59
C GLU A 106 -6.08 7.84 -17.65
N PHE A 107 -4.85 7.37 -17.94
CA PHE A 107 -3.68 7.72 -17.14
C PHE A 107 -3.39 9.23 -17.15
N TYR A 108 -3.35 9.86 -18.32
CA TYR A 108 -3.09 11.29 -18.44
C TYR A 108 -4.21 12.13 -17.81
N SER A 109 -5.47 11.74 -18.01
CA SER A 109 -6.61 12.43 -17.40
C SER A 109 -6.56 12.38 -15.86
N ALA A 110 -6.21 11.23 -15.28
CA ALA A 110 -6.08 11.09 -13.84
C ALA A 110 -4.87 11.87 -13.29
N MET A 111 -3.77 11.94 -14.05
CA MET A 111 -2.60 12.75 -13.67
C MET A 111 -2.91 14.25 -13.68
N GLU A 112 -3.72 14.70 -14.63
CA GLU A 112 -4.21 16.09 -14.69
C GLU A 112 -5.09 16.41 -13.47
N GLU A 113 -6.02 15.51 -13.09
CA GLU A 113 -6.80 15.63 -11.86
C GLU A 113 -5.90 15.71 -10.62
N SER A 114 -4.87 14.88 -10.52
CA SER A 114 -3.90 14.94 -9.41
C SER A 114 -3.18 16.28 -9.31
N ASN A 115 -2.86 16.94 -10.43
CA ASN A 115 -2.18 18.24 -10.44
C ASN A 115 -3.08 19.37 -9.95
N THR A 116 -4.41 19.21 -10.04
CA THR A 116 -5.38 20.18 -9.50
C THR A 116 -5.65 20.02 -8.01
N LEU A 117 -5.20 18.92 -7.40
CA LEU A 117 -5.40 18.60 -5.99
C LEU A 117 -4.22 18.99 -5.07
N ASN A 118 -3.10 19.45 -5.64
CA ASN A 118 -1.93 19.99 -4.93
C ASN A 118 -1.94 21.52 -4.95
#